data_AF-A0A7D4TFL5-F1
#
_entry.id   AF-A0A7D4TFL5-F1
#
_cell.length_a   1.000
_cell.length_b   1.000
_cell.length_c   1.000
_cell.angle_alpha   90.00
_cell.angle_beta   90.00
_cell.angle_gamma   90.00
#
_symmetry.space_group_name_H-M   'P 1'
#
loop_
_entity.id
_entity.type
_entity.pdbx_description
1 polymer ?
#
loop_
_entity_poly.entity_id
_entity_poly.type
_entity_poly.pdbx_seq_one_letter_code
_entity_poly.pdbx_strand_id
1 'polypeptide(L)'
;MVLAQERLDRLWDFSDPAGSEERLRAAADAEPDAAVHAELATQVVRAMGLQERFDEAHVLLDGVSHPGAAVTTRVGLERGRLRLSAGEPEPAVPLFRAAVDSAASASLVFLQVDALHMLAIADAERAEAWTAEALRVLDGVSDARTLRWTVSLHSNAGWMLLDAGRAAEAVTAFENARDAARQWGTAEQRQWAEEALAEARAAL
;
A
#
# COMPACT_ATOMS: atom_id res chain seq x y z
N MET A 1 3.29 -20.62 -5.06
CA MET A 1 4.45 -19.70 -5.03
C MET A 1 4.02 -18.36 -4.42
N VAL A 2 4.91 -17.43 -4.03
CA VAL A 2 4.52 -16.04 -3.72
C VAL A 2 4.77 -15.16 -4.95
N LEU A 3 3.78 -14.34 -5.32
CA LEU A 3 3.88 -13.43 -6.45
C LEU A 3 4.93 -12.33 -6.21
N ALA A 4 5.93 -12.27 -7.08
CA ALA A 4 6.97 -11.23 -7.04
C ALA A 4 6.39 -9.83 -7.29
N GLN A 5 6.82 -8.83 -6.52
CA GLN A 5 6.28 -7.48 -6.61
C GLN A 5 6.65 -6.77 -7.91
N GLU A 6 7.80 -7.10 -8.50
CA GLU A 6 8.24 -6.57 -9.79
C GLU A 6 7.29 -7.01 -10.93
N ARG A 7 6.65 -8.18 -10.79
CA ARG A 7 5.63 -8.62 -11.75
C ARG A 7 4.37 -7.76 -11.64
N LEU A 8 3.94 -7.45 -10.42
CA LEU A 8 2.79 -6.55 -10.19
C LEU A 8 3.07 -5.13 -10.66
N ASP A 9 4.27 -4.61 -10.41
CA ASP A 9 4.69 -3.28 -10.86
C ASP A 9 4.56 -3.09 -12.38
N ARG A 10 4.68 -4.16 -13.18
CA ARG A 10 4.50 -4.10 -14.65
C ARG A 10 3.04 -4.15 -15.11
N LEU A 11 2.13 -4.61 -14.26
CA LEU A 11 0.71 -4.72 -14.56
C LEU A 11 -0.06 -3.46 -14.10
N TRP A 12 0.52 -2.72 -13.17
CA TRP A 12 -0.05 -1.52 -12.59
C TRP A 12 0.30 -0.23 -13.35
N ASP A 13 -0.74 0.54 -13.64
CA ASP A 13 -0.73 1.96 -13.88
C ASP A 13 -1.82 2.56 -12.98
N PHE A 14 -1.41 3.29 -11.95
CA PHE A 14 -2.37 3.87 -10.99
C PHE A 14 -3.16 5.05 -11.56
N SER A 15 -2.72 5.61 -12.69
CA SER A 15 -3.46 6.64 -13.44
C SER A 15 -4.51 6.04 -14.39
N ASP A 16 -4.42 4.73 -14.67
CA ASP A 16 -5.36 3.95 -15.47
C ASP A 16 -5.83 2.67 -14.70
N PRO A 17 -6.67 2.82 -13.66
CA PRO A 17 -7.18 1.67 -12.91
C PRO A 17 -7.94 0.67 -13.78
N ALA A 18 -8.68 1.14 -14.78
CA ALA A 18 -9.50 0.30 -15.65
C ALA A 18 -8.63 -0.57 -16.56
N GLY A 19 -7.64 -0.01 -17.26
CA GLY A 19 -6.73 -0.84 -18.04
C GLY A 19 -5.87 -1.74 -17.16
N SER A 20 -5.53 -1.31 -15.94
CA SER A 20 -4.82 -2.18 -14.98
C SER A 20 -5.64 -3.38 -14.59
N GLU A 21 -6.95 -3.21 -14.37
CA GLU A 21 -7.85 -4.33 -14.16
C GLU A 21 -7.81 -5.33 -15.33
N GLU A 22 -7.89 -4.86 -16.57
CA GLU A 22 -7.83 -5.73 -17.76
C GLU A 22 -6.53 -6.55 -17.80
N ARG A 23 -5.38 -5.90 -17.58
CA ARG A 23 -4.07 -6.56 -17.54
C ARG A 23 -3.96 -7.59 -16.42
N LEU A 24 -4.43 -7.24 -15.22
CA LEU A 24 -4.40 -8.10 -14.04
C LEU A 24 -5.34 -9.31 -14.21
N ARG A 25 -6.53 -9.10 -14.79
CA ARG A 25 -7.49 -10.17 -15.07
C ARG A 25 -6.94 -11.13 -16.11
N ALA A 26 -6.39 -10.63 -17.21
CA ALA A 26 -5.73 -11.46 -18.22
C ALA A 26 -4.54 -12.25 -17.63
N ALA A 27 -3.76 -11.63 -16.75
CA ALA A 27 -2.66 -12.30 -16.06
C ALA A 27 -3.15 -13.39 -15.09
N ALA A 28 -4.27 -13.16 -14.39
CA ALA A 28 -4.89 -14.15 -13.50
C ALA A 28 -5.43 -15.34 -14.30
N ASP A 29 -6.19 -15.10 -15.38
CA ASP A 29 -6.80 -16.14 -16.20
C ASP A 29 -5.76 -17.08 -16.84
N ALA A 30 -4.56 -16.56 -17.13
CA ALA A 30 -3.46 -17.32 -17.70
C ALA A 30 -2.57 -18.01 -16.64
N GLU A 31 -2.80 -17.82 -15.34
CA GLU A 31 -1.93 -18.29 -14.28
C GLU A 31 -2.31 -19.70 -13.78
N PRO A 32 -1.45 -20.73 -13.97
CA PRO A 32 -1.74 -22.08 -13.51
C PRO A 32 -1.45 -22.32 -12.02
N ASP A 33 -0.58 -21.53 -11.37
CA ASP A 33 -0.32 -21.68 -9.93
C ASP A 33 -1.47 -21.06 -9.13
N ALA A 34 -2.21 -21.90 -8.39
CA ALA A 34 -3.40 -21.46 -7.66
C ALA A 34 -3.13 -20.36 -6.62
N ALA A 35 -1.95 -20.32 -6.01
CA ALA A 35 -1.59 -19.28 -5.06
C ALA A 35 -1.36 -17.95 -5.78
N VAL A 36 -0.61 -17.97 -6.89
CA VAL A 36 -0.33 -16.76 -7.69
C VAL A 36 -1.61 -16.25 -8.37
N HIS A 37 -2.46 -17.14 -8.88
CA HIS A 37 -3.80 -16.78 -9.39
C HIS A 37 -4.60 -16.04 -8.32
N ALA A 38 -4.66 -16.57 -7.09
CA ALA A 38 -5.37 -15.93 -5.99
C ALA A 38 -4.77 -14.56 -5.62
N GLU A 39 -3.44 -14.43 -5.59
CA GLU A 39 -2.79 -13.12 -5.38
C GLU A 39 -3.12 -12.12 -6.50
N LEU A 40 -3.12 -12.53 -7.77
CA LEU A 40 -3.52 -11.67 -8.90
C LEU A 40 -5.00 -11.26 -8.80
N ALA A 41 -5.88 -12.16 -8.40
CA ALA A 41 -7.30 -11.85 -8.19
C ALA A 41 -7.49 -10.76 -7.12
N THR A 42 -6.70 -10.74 -6.04
CA THR A 42 -6.74 -9.61 -5.08
C THR A 42 -6.33 -8.28 -5.72
N GLN A 43 -5.43 -8.30 -6.70
CA GLN A 43 -5.04 -7.07 -7.38
C GLN A 43 -6.12 -6.58 -8.37
N VAL A 44 -6.88 -7.50 -8.97
CA VAL A 44 -8.11 -7.14 -9.72
C VAL A 44 -9.10 -6.44 -8.78
N VAL A 45 -9.33 -6.98 -7.58
CA VAL A 45 -10.17 -6.34 -6.55
C VAL A 45 -9.67 -4.93 -6.21
N ARG A 46 -8.36 -4.75 -6.03
CA ARG A 46 -7.77 -3.43 -5.77
C ARG A 46 -8.05 -2.44 -6.90
N ALA A 47 -7.95 -2.88 -8.16
CA ALA A 47 -8.22 -2.04 -9.33
C ALA A 47 -9.70 -1.65 -9.43
N MET A 48 -10.60 -2.58 -9.10
CA MET A 48 -12.04 -2.31 -9.03
C MET A 48 -12.39 -1.32 -7.90
N GLY A 49 -11.73 -1.43 -6.75
CA GLY A 49 -11.88 -0.50 -5.64
C GLY A 49 -11.49 0.94 -6.00
N LEU A 50 -10.42 1.12 -6.78
CA LEU A 50 -10.01 2.44 -7.31
C LEU A 50 -10.99 3.01 -8.35
N GLN A 51 -11.83 2.16 -8.94
CA GLN A 51 -12.92 2.56 -9.83
C GLN A 51 -14.26 2.70 -9.08
N GLU A 52 -14.25 2.66 -7.74
CA GLU A 52 -15.43 2.73 -6.87
C GLU A 52 -16.47 1.61 -7.11
N ARG A 53 -16.05 0.50 -7.73
CA ARG A 53 -16.90 -0.68 -7.98
C ARG A 53 -16.93 -1.61 -6.76
N PHE A 54 -17.30 -1.06 -5.61
CA PHE A 54 -17.14 -1.72 -4.30
C PHE A 54 -17.93 -3.03 -4.15
N ASP A 55 -19.19 -3.06 -4.57
CA ASP A 55 -20.03 -4.26 -4.46
C ASP A 55 -19.47 -5.43 -5.28
N GLU A 56 -19.10 -5.16 -6.53
CA GLU A 56 -18.47 -6.16 -7.41
C GLU A 56 -17.12 -6.62 -6.86
N ALA A 57 -16.34 -5.69 -6.31
CA ALA A 57 -15.04 -5.98 -5.71
C ALA A 57 -15.17 -6.88 -4.47
N HIS A 58 -16.19 -6.65 -3.63
CA HIS A 58 -16.49 -7.52 -2.50
C HIS A 58 -16.88 -8.93 -2.92
N VAL A 59 -17.76 -9.06 -3.91
CA VAL A 59 -18.17 -10.37 -4.46
C VAL A 59 -16.97 -11.14 -5.00
N LEU A 60 -16.10 -10.48 -5.77
CA LEU A 60 -14.88 -11.11 -6.29
C LEU A 60 -13.96 -11.53 -5.14
N LEU A 61 -13.75 -10.67 -4.15
CA LEU A 61 -12.86 -10.94 -3.01
C LEU A 61 -13.36 -12.11 -2.14
N ASP A 62 -14.67 -12.28 -2.00
CA ASP A 62 -15.27 -13.44 -1.31
C ASP A 62 -14.99 -14.78 -2.00
N GLY A 63 -14.76 -14.75 -3.31
CA GLY A 63 -14.35 -15.92 -4.10
C GLY A 63 -12.86 -16.25 -4.02
N VAL A 64 -12.01 -15.37 -3.48
CA VAL A 64 -10.56 -15.60 -3.38
C VAL A 64 -10.27 -16.48 -2.17
N SER A 65 -9.90 -17.74 -2.41
CA SER A 65 -9.59 -18.70 -1.34
C SER A 65 -8.30 -19.46 -1.62
N HIS A 66 -7.30 -19.31 -0.73
CA HIS A 66 -6.08 -20.10 -0.71
C HIS A 66 -5.46 -20.03 0.70
N PRO A 67 -4.92 -21.12 1.27
CA PRO A 67 -4.43 -21.14 2.66
C PRO A 67 -3.08 -20.42 2.86
N GLY A 68 -2.44 -19.95 1.79
CA GLY A 68 -1.13 -19.33 1.83
C GLY A 68 -1.15 -17.94 2.47
N ALA A 69 -0.20 -17.67 3.37
CA ALA A 69 -0.12 -16.42 4.12
C ALA A 69 -0.10 -15.16 3.24
N ALA A 70 0.50 -15.20 2.05
CA ALA A 70 0.50 -14.08 1.11
C ALA A 70 -0.91 -13.75 0.60
N VAL A 71 -1.70 -14.77 0.25
CA VAL A 71 -3.10 -14.59 -0.16
C VAL A 71 -3.93 -14.08 1.01
N THR A 72 -3.83 -14.70 2.20
CA THR A 72 -4.53 -14.25 3.41
C THR A 72 -4.24 -12.78 3.72
N THR A 73 -2.96 -12.39 3.66
CA THR A 73 -2.52 -11.01 3.89
C THR A 73 -3.13 -10.06 2.87
N ARG A 74 -3.06 -10.40 1.57
CA ARG A 74 -3.64 -9.57 0.51
C ARG A 74 -5.16 -9.47 0.61
N VAL A 75 -5.85 -10.55 0.95
CA VAL A 75 -7.30 -10.50 1.17
C VAL A 75 -7.66 -9.53 2.31
N GLY A 76 -6.94 -9.59 3.44
CA GLY A 76 -7.12 -8.64 4.54
C GLY A 76 -6.87 -7.19 4.11
N LEU A 77 -5.78 -6.95 3.39
CA LEU A 77 -5.43 -5.64 2.81
C LEU A 77 -6.53 -5.11 1.90
N GLU A 78 -6.98 -5.86 0.90
CA GLU A 78 -7.98 -5.37 -0.04
C GLU A 78 -9.36 -5.21 0.61
N ARG A 79 -9.72 -6.09 1.57
CA ARG A 79 -10.94 -5.91 2.36
C ARG A 79 -10.90 -4.59 3.13
N GLY A 80 -9.77 -4.29 3.76
CA GLY A 80 -9.55 -3.03 4.47
C GLY A 80 -9.58 -1.82 3.54
N ARG A 81 -8.96 -1.91 2.35
CA ARG A 81 -8.98 -0.82 1.36
C ARG A 81 -10.38 -0.52 0.86
N LEU A 82 -11.18 -1.53 0.55
CA LEU A 82 -12.57 -1.32 0.13
C LEU A 82 -13.38 -0.58 1.20
N ARG A 83 -13.22 -0.95 2.48
CA ARG A 83 -13.86 -0.24 3.61
C ARG A 83 -13.37 1.19 3.74
N LEU A 84 -12.05 1.40 3.70
CA LEU A 84 -11.46 2.71 3.82
C LEU A 84 -11.90 3.65 2.68
N SER A 85 -11.87 3.16 1.43
CA SER A 85 -12.33 3.92 0.25
C SER A 85 -13.84 4.19 0.27
N ALA A 86 -14.64 3.35 0.93
CA ALA A 86 -16.06 3.60 1.17
C ALA A 86 -16.32 4.61 2.33
N GLY A 87 -15.27 5.18 2.93
CA GLY A 87 -15.40 6.13 4.04
C GLY A 87 -15.59 5.46 5.40
N GLU A 88 -15.21 4.20 5.54
CA GLU A 88 -15.36 3.41 6.78
C GLU A 88 -13.98 3.06 7.40
N PRO A 89 -13.23 4.03 7.95
CA PRO A 89 -11.88 3.79 8.48
C PRO A 89 -11.87 2.87 9.71
N GLU A 90 -12.79 3.05 10.67
CA GLU A 90 -12.83 2.26 11.90
C GLU A 90 -13.00 0.74 11.62
N PRO A 91 -13.94 0.30 10.76
CA PRO A 91 -14.01 -1.11 10.34
C PRO A 91 -12.78 -1.63 9.58
N ALA A 92 -11.99 -0.76 8.95
CA ALA A 92 -10.80 -1.16 8.20
C ALA A 92 -9.61 -1.51 9.13
N VAL A 93 -9.49 -0.87 10.28
CA VAL A 93 -8.39 -1.07 11.25
C VAL A 93 -8.17 -2.54 11.65
N PRO A 94 -9.18 -3.30 12.11
CA PRO A 94 -8.96 -4.70 12.49
C PRO A 94 -8.55 -5.58 11.30
N LEU A 95 -8.96 -5.25 10.07
CA LEU A 95 -8.58 -5.97 8.85
C LEU A 95 -7.10 -5.76 8.53
N PHE A 96 -6.62 -4.52 8.61
CA PHE A 96 -5.19 -4.24 8.39
C PHE A 96 -4.31 -4.80 9.50
N ARG A 97 -4.74 -4.79 10.77
CA ARG A 97 -4.02 -5.47 11.87
C ARG A 97 -3.86 -6.96 11.62
N ALA A 98 -4.93 -7.64 11.23
CA ALA A 98 -4.86 -9.06 10.88
C ALA A 98 -3.91 -9.32 9.70
N ALA A 99 -3.86 -8.41 8.72
CA ALA A 99 -2.90 -8.48 7.61
C ALA A 99 -1.45 -8.29 8.09
N VAL A 100 -1.17 -7.35 9.01
CA VAL A 100 0.15 -7.20 9.63
C VAL A 100 0.58 -8.49 10.32
N ASP A 101 -0.28 -9.07 11.16
CA ASP A 101 0.03 -10.30 11.91
C ASP A 101 0.31 -11.48 10.97
N SER A 102 -0.53 -11.66 9.95
CA SER A 102 -0.33 -12.71 8.94
C SER A 102 0.97 -12.52 8.17
N ALA A 103 1.28 -11.29 7.73
CA ALA A 103 2.50 -10.99 7.00
C ALA A 103 3.75 -11.22 7.85
N ALA A 104 3.73 -10.74 9.11
CA ALA A 104 4.82 -10.89 10.06
C ALA A 104 5.12 -12.36 10.36
N SER A 105 4.08 -13.19 10.60
CA SER A 105 4.25 -14.62 10.88
C SER A 105 4.90 -15.41 9.74
N ALA A 106 4.81 -14.90 8.51
CA ALA A 106 5.32 -15.53 7.30
C ALA A 106 6.53 -14.79 6.71
N SER A 107 7.09 -13.80 7.43
CA SER A 107 8.22 -12.97 6.99
C SER A 107 7.98 -12.28 5.63
N LEU A 108 6.75 -11.87 5.36
CA LEU A 108 6.34 -11.19 4.13
C LEU A 108 6.53 -9.67 4.28
N VAL A 109 7.78 -9.24 4.46
CA VAL A 109 8.17 -7.86 4.83
C VAL A 109 7.46 -6.81 3.98
N PHE A 110 7.43 -6.98 2.65
CA PHE A 110 6.77 -6.03 1.76
C PHE A 110 5.29 -5.83 2.09
N LEU A 111 4.56 -6.93 2.32
CA LEU A 111 3.12 -6.87 2.62
C LEU A 111 2.85 -6.42 4.06
N GLN A 112 3.78 -6.72 4.98
CA GLN A 112 3.71 -6.20 6.35
C GLN A 112 3.80 -4.67 6.35
N VAL A 113 4.74 -4.11 5.60
CA VAL A 113 4.91 -2.65 5.45
C VAL A 113 3.70 -2.02 4.75
N ASP A 114 3.14 -2.68 3.72
CA ASP A 114 1.91 -2.23 3.08
C ASP A 114 0.74 -2.15 4.08
N ALA A 115 0.56 -3.17 4.92
CA ALA A 115 -0.50 -3.19 5.92
C ALA A 115 -0.30 -2.14 7.03
N LEU A 116 0.94 -1.90 7.46
CA LEU A 116 1.27 -0.83 8.41
C LEU A 116 1.05 0.56 7.80
N HIS A 117 1.39 0.76 6.53
CA HIS A 117 1.08 1.98 5.81
C HIS A 117 -0.44 2.22 5.76
N MET A 118 -1.23 1.19 5.46
CA MET A 118 -2.70 1.33 5.47
C MET A 118 -3.26 1.59 6.87
N LEU A 119 -2.67 1.03 7.94
CA LEU A 119 -3.01 1.38 9.32
C LEU A 119 -2.72 2.85 9.63
N ALA A 120 -1.60 3.39 9.16
CA ALA A 120 -1.28 4.80 9.35
C ALA A 120 -2.34 5.74 8.73
N ILE A 121 -3.00 5.30 7.64
CA ILE A 121 -4.09 6.06 7.01
C ILE A 121 -5.42 5.86 7.75
N ALA A 122 -5.74 4.63 8.15
CA ALA A 122 -7.04 4.29 8.74
C ALA A 122 -7.16 4.66 10.24
N ASP A 123 -6.06 4.64 10.98
CA ASP A 123 -5.99 4.89 12.43
C ASP A 123 -5.20 6.18 12.70
N ALA A 124 -5.83 7.31 12.40
CA ALA A 124 -5.19 8.63 12.40
C ALA A 124 -4.58 9.00 13.76
N GLU A 125 -5.21 8.59 14.87
CA GLU A 125 -4.71 8.85 16.23
C GLU A 125 -3.37 8.16 16.51
N ARG A 126 -3.08 7.06 15.80
CA ARG A 126 -1.87 6.27 15.95
C ARG A 126 -0.98 6.27 14.71
N ALA A 127 -1.25 7.15 13.75
CA ALA A 127 -0.58 7.14 12.46
C ALA A 127 0.94 7.26 12.54
N GLU A 128 1.44 8.13 13.42
CA GLU A 128 2.88 8.28 13.67
C GLU A 128 3.50 6.98 14.22
N ALA A 129 2.78 6.29 15.11
CA ALA A 129 3.24 5.02 15.68
C ALA A 129 3.27 3.90 14.62
N TRP A 130 2.25 3.82 13.75
CA TRP A 130 2.22 2.86 12.64
C TRP A 130 3.31 3.13 11.61
N THR A 131 3.54 4.39 11.29
CA THR A 131 4.62 4.80 10.38
C THR A 131 5.99 4.44 10.96
N ALA A 132 6.23 4.74 12.23
CA ALA A 132 7.48 4.38 12.91
C ALA A 132 7.69 2.86 12.96
N GLU A 133 6.62 2.08 13.18
CA GLU A 133 6.69 0.63 13.13
C GLU A 133 7.01 0.11 11.72
N ALA A 134 6.40 0.67 10.67
CA ALA A 134 6.71 0.31 9.28
C ALA A 134 8.18 0.57 8.93
N LEU A 135 8.73 1.71 9.36
CA LEU A 135 10.14 2.04 9.16
C LEU A 135 11.06 1.07 9.91
N ARG A 136 10.73 0.68 11.15
CA ARG A 136 11.49 -0.36 11.88
C ARG A 136 11.47 -1.72 11.17
N VAL A 137 10.37 -2.09 10.53
CA VAL A 137 10.28 -3.34 9.74
C VAL A 137 11.22 -3.29 8.52
N LEU A 138 11.53 -2.10 8.01
CA LEU A 138 12.50 -1.90 6.93
C LEU A 138 13.96 -1.89 7.40
N ASP A 139 14.23 -1.88 8.72
CA ASP A 139 15.60 -1.95 9.24
C ASP A 139 16.30 -3.24 8.80
N GLY A 140 17.44 -3.10 8.12
CA GLY A 140 18.21 -4.24 7.62
C GLY A 140 17.69 -4.86 6.31
N VAL A 141 16.61 -4.33 5.73
CA VAL A 141 16.17 -4.71 4.39
C VAL A 141 17.14 -4.16 3.35
N SER A 142 17.55 -4.98 2.39
CA SER A 142 18.43 -4.59 1.28
C SER A 142 17.73 -4.57 -0.09
N ASP A 143 16.53 -5.14 -0.17
CA ASP A 143 15.74 -5.14 -1.40
C ASP A 143 15.25 -3.72 -1.70
N ALA A 144 15.76 -3.14 -2.80
CA ALA A 144 15.44 -1.78 -3.21
C ALA A 144 13.95 -1.58 -3.48
N ARG A 145 13.24 -2.61 -3.98
CA ARG A 145 11.81 -2.50 -4.27
C ARG A 145 11.00 -2.40 -2.98
N THR A 146 11.37 -3.14 -1.95
CA THR A 146 10.76 -3.04 -0.62
C THR A 146 11.13 -1.74 0.08
N LEU A 147 12.39 -1.31 0.03
CA LEU A 147 12.83 -0.01 0.58
C LEU A 147 12.16 1.21 -0.07
N ARG A 148 11.64 1.06 -1.29
CA ARG A 148 10.82 2.10 -1.94
C ARG A 148 9.56 2.48 -1.13
N TRP A 149 9.08 1.62 -0.23
CA TRP A 149 7.98 1.97 0.68
C TRP A 149 8.29 3.19 1.57
N THR A 150 9.56 3.44 1.88
CA THR A 150 10.00 4.61 2.65
C THR A 150 9.51 5.92 2.05
N VAL A 151 9.34 5.99 0.72
CA VAL A 151 8.76 7.15 0.03
C VAL A 151 7.33 7.39 0.51
N SER A 152 6.43 6.41 0.31
CA SER A 152 5.01 6.55 0.65
C SER A 152 4.78 6.72 2.16
N LEU A 153 5.56 6.02 3.00
CA LEU A 153 5.48 6.16 4.46
C LEU A 153 5.74 7.59 4.91
N HIS A 154 6.82 8.21 4.44
CA HIS A 154 7.16 9.58 4.80
C HIS A 154 6.26 10.60 4.12
N SER A 155 5.84 10.38 2.86
CA SER A 155 4.88 11.25 2.18
C SER A 155 3.55 11.29 2.91
N ASN A 156 3.00 10.13 3.31
CA ASN A 156 1.75 10.06 4.06
C ASN A 156 1.88 10.77 5.42
N ALA A 157 2.97 10.51 6.16
CA ALA A 157 3.22 11.20 7.43
C ALA A 157 3.33 12.72 7.26
N GLY A 158 3.98 13.19 6.19
CA GLY A 158 4.10 14.61 5.88
C GLY A 158 2.74 15.29 5.68
N TRP A 159 1.85 14.68 4.90
CA TRP A 159 0.50 15.20 4.68
C TRP A 159 -0.31 15.26 5.98
N MET A 160 -0.27 14.19 6.78
CA MET A 160 -0.97 14.16 8.06
C MET A 160 -0.48 15.22 9.05
N LEU A 161 0.84 15.46 9.09
CA LEU A 161 1.43 16.52 9.92
C LEU A 161 1.02 17.91 9.43
N LEU A 162 0.94 18.11 8.10
CA LEU A 162 0.53 19.37 7.52
C LEU A 162 -0.94 19.68 7.83
N ASP A 163 -1.83 18.68 7.69
CA ASP A 163 -3.25 18.78 8.05
C ASP A 163 -3.45 19.09 9.54
N ALA A 164 -2.54 18.61 10.40
CA ALA A 164 -2.51 18.92 11.83
C ALA A 164 -1.90 20.29 12.18
N GLY A 165 -1.52 21.10 11.18
CA GLY A 165 -0.88 22.41 11.37
C GLY A 165 0.57 22.34 11.84
N ARG A 166 1.21 21.16 11.78
CA ARG A 166 2.61 20.93 12.20
C ARG A 166 3.56 21.05 11.00
N ALA A 167 3.51 22.18 10.31
CA ALA A 167 4.21 22.40 9.04
C ALA A 167 5.73 22.14 9.11
N ALA A 168 6.40 22.50 10.22
CA ALA A 168 7.84 22.26 10.37
C ALA A 168 8.20 20.77 10.38
N GLU A 169 7.38 19.96 11.05
CA GLU A 169 7.57 18.50 11.11
C GLU A 169 7.17 17.84 9.79
N ALA A 170 6.13 18.35 9.13
CA ALA A 170 5.74 17.94 7.78
C ALA A 170 6.89 18.13 6.79
N VAL A 171 7.58 19.28 6.83
CA VAL A 171 8.77 19.53 5.99
C VAL A 171 9.85 18.47 6.23
N THR A 172 10.16 18.13 7.48
CA THR A 172 11.12 17.05 7.77
C THR A 172 10.67 15.70 7.20
N ALA A 173 9.39 15.36 7.33
CA ALA A 173 8.86 14.13 6.74
C ALA A 173 8.98 14.14 5.21
N PHE A 174 8.63 15.23 4.53
CA PHE A 174 8.77 15.33 3.08
C PHE A 174 10.23 15.34 2.60
N GLU A 175 11.16 15.88 3.38
CA GLU A 175 12.60 15.75 3.09
C GLU A 175 13.05 14.30 3.11
N ASN A 176 12.61 13.51 4.10
CA ASN A 176 12.88 12.07 4.16
C ASN A 176 12.23 11.33 2.98
N ALA A 177 11.00 11.69 2.59
CA ALA A 177 10.31 11.12 1.43
C ALA A 177 11.09 11.40 0.14
N ARG A 178 11.57 12.63 -0.05
CA ARG A 178 12.39 13.05 -1.20
C ARG A 178 13.70 12.29 -1.27
N ASP A 179 14.40 12.17 -0.15
CA ASP A 179 15.70 11.48 -0.11
C ASP A 179 15.52 9.97 -0.41
N ALA A 180 14.48 9.35 0.13
CA ALA A 180 14.09 7.99 -0.25
C ALA A 180 13.71 7.88 -1.74
N ALA A 181 12.99 8.86 -2.30
CA ALA A 181 12.59 8.86 -3.71
C ALA A 181 13.80 9.00 -4.65
N ARG A 182 14.81 9.78 -4.25
CA ARG A 182 16.09 9.89 -4.97
C ARG A 182 16.84 8.55 -4.98
N GLN A 183 16.78 7.80 -3.89
CA GLN A 183 17.51 6.54 -3.76
C GLN A 183 16.79 5.34 -4.40
N TRP A 184 15.47 5.22 -4.22
CA TRP A 184 14.70 4.02 -4.59
C TRP A 184 13.42 4.31 -5.38
N GLY A 185 13.01 5.57 -5.51
CA GLY A 185 11.75 5.97 -6.13
C GLY A 185 11.74 5.92 -7.66
N THR A 186 10.53 5.92 -8.22
CA THR A 186 10.30 6.16 -9.66
C THR A 186 10.56 7.63 -10.01
N ALA A 187 10.61 7.96 -11.31
CA ALA A 187 10.73 9.36 -11.75
C ALA A 187 9.56 10.22 -11.25
N GLU A 188 8.35 9.67 -11.31
CA GLU A 188 7.12 10.30 -10.82
C GLU A 188 7.16 10.52 -9.31
N GLN A 189 7.58 9.51 -8.53
CA GLN A 189 7.72 9.66 -7.07
C GLN A 189 8.75 10.72 -6.68
N ARG A 190 9.83 10.87 -7.45
CA ARG A 190 10.79 11.96 -7.23
C ARG A 190 10.16 13.32 -7.47
N GLN A 191 9.35 13.46 -8.52
CA GLN A 191 8.64 14.71 -8.80
C GLN A 191 7.65 15.03 -7.68
N TRP A 192 6.78 14.09 -7.32
CA TRP A 192 5.78 14.29 -6.27
C TRP A 192 6.39 14.63 -4.91
N ALA A 193 7.52 14.01 -4.56
CA ALA A 193 8.19 14.31 -3.29
C ALA A 193 8.78 15.74 -3.26
N GLU A 194 9.29 16.25 -4.38
CA GLU A 194 9.77 17.64 -4.47
C GLU A 194 8.59 18.63 -4.44
N GLU A 195 7.49 18.32 -5.12
CA GLU A 195 6.26 19.14 -5.11
C GLU A 195 5.67 19.24 -3.70
N ALA A 196 5.49 18.10 -3.02
CA ALA A 196 4.95 18.07 -1.65
C ALA A 196 5.85 18.82 -0.65
N LEU A 197 7.18 18.71 -0.79
CA LEU A 197 8.12 19.47 0.02
C LEU A 197 8.02 20.98 -0.23
N ALA A 198 7.88 21.40 -1.48
CA ALA A 198 7.71 22.81 -1.83
C ALA A 198 6.42 23.38 -1.25
N GLU A 199 5.32 22.62 -1.32
CA GLU A 199 4.03 22.99 -0.73
C GLU A 199 4.12 23.17 0.79
N ALA A 200 4.68 22.18 1.49
CA ALA A 200 4.83 22.25 2.94
C ALA A 200 5.70 23.44 3.40
N ARG A 201 6.74 23.79 2.63
CA ARG A 201 7.58 24.96 2.90
C ARG A 201 6.87 26.29 2.67
N ALA A 202 5.89 26.34 1.75
CA ALA A 202 5.10 27.54 1.54
C ALA A 202 4.06 27.77 2.65
N ALA A 203 3.75 26.72 3.43
CA ALA A 203 2.82 26.77 4.57
C ALA A 203 3.52 27.08 5.92
N LEU A 204 4.85 27.20 5.95
CA LEU A 204 5.64 27.63 7.10
C LEU A 204 5.64 29.15 7.28
#